data_AF-A0A7C7T7S8-F1
#
_entry.id   AF-A0A7C7T7S8-F1
#
_cell.length_a   1.000
_cell.length_b   1.000
_cell.length_c   1.000
_cell.angle_alpha   90.00
_cell.angle_beta   90.00
_cell.angle_gamma   90.00
#
_symmetry.space_group_name_H-M   'P 1'
#
loop_
_entity.id
_entity.type
_entity.pdbx_description
1 polymer ?
#
loop_
_entity_poly.entity_id
_entity_poly.type
_entity_poly.pdbx_seq_one_letter_code
_entity_poly.pdbx_strand_id
1 'polypeptide(L)'
;LSLVASVQIMSNDMIRIGDWIEMPQAHADGDVIDIALHTVKIQNWDKTISAIPTHKFISESFKNWRGMSESGGRRIKRSIYLDMNSVHFLSEDEFARLSRFEFLHEYLGAKQKDLEIANTRQMSGKGIKPDSRRLTNVGTFRAYVWHYLRGHPKIHQEMTLLVRQLQPGTQGLPLEIYCFSNDTDWANYEGLTADIFDHLISSLPEFGLDAFQEPAGRDLKILRASS
;
A
#
# COMPACT_ATOMS: atom_id res chain seq x y z
N LEU A 1 23.59 28.17 -24.67
CA LEU A 1 22.76 26.96 -24.44
C LEU A 1 21.44 27.27 -23.70
N SER A 2 21.39 28.25 -22.79
CA SER A 2 20.19 28.54 -21.97
C SER A 2 18.91 28.89 -22.75
N LEU A 3 18.99 29.68 -23.82
CA LEU A 3 17.83 30.05 -24.65
C LEU A 3 17.15 28.84 -25.30
N VAL A 4 17.95 27.93 -25.87
CA VAL A 4 17.47 26.71 -26.53
C VAL A 4 16.78 25.80 -25.51
N ALA A 5 17.33 25.70 -24.29
CA ALA A 5 16.72 24.95 -23.21
C ALA A 5 15.30 25.45 -22.90
N SER A 6 15.10 26.76 -22.67
CA SER A 6 13.75 27.31 -22.40
C SER A 6 12.74 27.04 -23.51
N VAL A 7 13.13 27.21 -24.77
CA VAL A 7 12.24 26.92 -25.91
C VAL A 7 11.92 25.43 -25.94
N GLN A 8 12.88 24.55 -25.65
CA GLN A 8 12.68 23.11 -25.62
C GLN A 8 11.80 22.65 -24.45
N ILE A 9 11.85 23.30 -23.27
CA ILE A 9 10.93 23.00 -22.16
C ILE A 9 9.49 23.36 -22.53
N MET A 10 9.25 24.55 -23.07
CA MET A 10 7.92 24.98 -23.49
C MET A 10 7.41 24.17 -24.70
N SER A 11 8.29 23.82 -25.64
CA SER A 11 7.95 23.01 -26.81
C SER A 11 7.69 21.53 -26.49
N ASN A 12 8.24 21.02 -25.39
CA ASN A 12 8.02 19.66 -24.91
C ASN A 12 7.03 19.58 -23.72
N ASP A 13 6.43 20.70 -23.31
CA ASP A 13 5.43 20.83 -22.24
C ASP A 13 5.80 20.19 -20.88
N MET A 14 7.11 20.07 -20.60
CA MET A 14 7.59 19.28 -19.45
C MET A 14 7.21 19.87 -18.09
N ILE A 15 6.97 21.19 -18.05
CA ILE A 15 6.63 21.97 -16.85
C ILE A 15 5.70 23.13 -17.24
N ARG A 16 4.66 23.35 -16.45
CA ARG A 16 3.76 24.52 -16.49
C ARG A 16 3.73 25.22 -15.13
N ILE A 17 3.29 26.48 -15.11
CA ILE A 17 2.94 27.18 -13.86
C ILE A 17 1.75 26.46 -13.22
N GLY A 18 1.83 26.22 -11.91
CA GLY A 18 0.86 25.42 -11.15
C GLY A 18 1.16 23.92 -11.10
N ASP A 19 2.21 23.42 -11.76
CA ASP A 19 2.66 22.04 -11.55
C ASP A 19 3.32 21.90 -10.17
N TRP A 20 2.93 20.89 -9.40
CA TRP A 20 3.77 20.38 -8.31
C TRP A 20 4.92 19.56 -8.92
N ILE A 21 6.16 19.95 -8.63
CA ILE A 21 7.36 19.19 -8.97
C ILE A 21 8.17 18.79 -7.74
N GLU A 22 8.93 17.70 -7.85
CA GLU A 22 9.92 17.26 -6.87
C GLU A 22 11.28 17.07 -7.56
N MET A 23 12.29 17.82 -7.12
CA MET A 23 13.64 17.82 -7.68
C MET A 23 14.69 17.83 -6.55
N PRO A 24 15.00 16.65 -5.95
CA PRO A 24 15.79 16.57 -4.72
C PRO A 24 17.18 17.21 -4.80
N GLN A 25 17.88 17.03 -5.93
CA GLN A 25 19.21 17.61 -6.19
C GLN A 25 19.22 19.13 -6.42
N ALA A 26 18.04 19.76 -6.48
CA ALA A 26 17.87 21.21 -6.49
C ALA A 26 17.21 21.72 -5.20
N HIS A 27 16.98 20.84 -4.20
CA HIS A 27 16.25 21.12 -2.97
C HIS A 27 14.91 21.84 -3.24
N ALA A 28 14.11 21.26 -4.14
CA ALA A 28 12.81 21.80 -4.50
C ALA A 28 11.72 20.73 -4.45
N ASP A 29 10.63 21.03 -3.75
CA ASP A 29 9.43 20.20 -3.63
C ASP A 29 8.24 21.13 -3.36
N GLY A 30 7.41 21.34 -4.38
CA GLY A 30 6.30 22.28 -4.34
C GLY A 30 5.89 22.82 -5.72
N ASP A 31 5.15 23.92 -5.73
CA ASP A 31 4.44 24.43 -6.89
C ASP A 31 5.31 25.36 -7.75
N VAL A 32 5.27 25.19 -9.07
CA VAL A 32 5.89 26.11 -10.03
C VAL A 32 5.11 27.42 -10.06
N ILE A 33 5.71 28.50 -9.56
CA ILE A 33 5.08 29.83 -9.48
C ILE A 33 5.48 30.77 -10.61
N ASP A 34 6.60 30.52 -11.29
CA ASP A 34 7.11 31.37 -12.39
C ASP A 34 8.06 30.59 -13.31
N ILE A 35 7.98 30.83 -14.61
CA ILE A 35 8.84 30.24 -15.64
C ILE A 35 9.44 31.39 -16.46
N ALA A 36 10.68 31.77 -16.12
CA ALA A 36 11.48 32.70 -16.89
C ALA A 36 12.43 31.96 -17.85
N LEU A 37 13.00 32.71 -18.80
CA LEU A 37 13.85 32.18 -19.87
C LEU A 37 15.04 31.34 -19.38
N HIS A 38 15.59 31.63 -18.21
CA HIS A 38 16.79 30.96 -17.69
C HIS A 38 16.59 30.38 -16.28
N THR A 39 15.42 30.58 -15.67
CA THR A 39 15.13 30.20 -14.29
C THR A 39 13.65 29.82 -14.16
N VAL A 40 13.36 28.69 -13.52
CA VAL A 40 12.03 28.35 -13.00
C VAL A 40 12.02 28.63 -11.50
N LYS A 41 10.97 29.27 -10.97
CA LYS A 41 10.79 29.45 -9.52
C LYS A 41 9.77 28.45 -8.99
N ILE A 42 10.15 27.74 -7.94
CA ILE A 42 9.30 26.80 -7.20
C ILE A 42 9.02 27.41 -5.82
N GLN A 43 7.77 27.48 -5.40
CA GLN A 43 7.44 27.71 -3.99
C GLN A 43 7.37 26.35 -3.30
N ASN A 44 8.31 26.11 -2.38
CA ASN A 44 8.36 24.87 -1.63
C ASN A 44 7.22 24.80 -0.59
N TRP A 45 6.97 23.60 -0.05
CA TRP A 45 5.95 23.41 0.99
C TRP A 45 6.16 24.25 2.25
N ASP A 46 7.41 24.54 2.62
CA ASP A 46 7.80 25.45 3.71
C ASP A 46 7.69 26.95 3.36
N LYS A 47 7.15 27.26 2.17
CA LYS A 47 6.96 28.60 1.60
C LYS A 47 8.24 29.36 1.23
N THR A 48 9.40 28.71 1.25
CA THR A 48 10.61 29.24 0.61
C THR A 48 10.50 29.20 -0.93
N ILE A 49 11.39 29.91 -1.63
CA ILE A 49 11.42 29.95 -3.10
C ILE A 49 12.75 29.40 -3.61
N SER A 50 12.71 28.27 -4.32
CA SER A 50 13.86 27.69 -5.03
C SER A 50 13.90 28.22 -6.46
N ALA A 51 15.02 28.82 -6.86
CA ALA A 51 15.24 29.37 -8.20
C ALA A 51 16.17 28.43 -9.00
N ILE A 52 15.60 27.63 -9.91
CA ILE A 52 16.27 26.53 -10.60
C ILE A 52 16.61 26.93 -12.04
N PRO A 53 17.89 26.90 -12.46
CA PRO A 53 18.28 27.16 -13.84
C PRO A 53 17.61 26.22 -14.85
N THR A 54 17.01 26.75 -15.91
CA THR A 54 16.17 25.99 -16.86
C THR A 54 16.87 24.77 -17.47
N HIS A 55 18.20 24.81 -17.65
CA HIS A 55 18.95 23.68 -18.21
C HIS A 55 18.93 22.42 -17.32
N LYS A 56 18.77 22.57 -15.99
CA LYS A 56 18.74 21.43 -15.06
C LYS A 56 17.58 20.48 -15.34
N PHE A 57 16.43 20.97 -15.75
CA PHE A 57 15.26 20.14 -16.11
C PHE A 57 15.42 19.36 -17.42
N ILE A 58 16.51 19.60 -18.17
CA ILE A 58 16.87 18.83 -19.36
C ILE A 58 18.00 17.83 -19.02
N SER A 59 18.93 18.21 -18.14
CA SER A 59 20.10 17.38 -17.79
C SER A 59 19.91 16.49 -16.56
N GLU A 60 18.90 16.74 -15.72
CA GLU A 60 18.67 16.07 -14.45
C GLU A 60 17.24 15.53 -14.36
N SER A 61 17.05 14.41 -13.66
CA SER A 61 15.73 13.84 -13.43
C SER A 61 14.94 14.62 -12.38
N PHE A 62 13.64 14.79 -12.60
CA PHE A 62 12.69 15.38 -11.65
C PHE A 62 11.34 14.66 -11.79
N LYS A 63 10.49 14.73 -10.76
CA LYS A 63 9.10 14.28 -10.85
C LYS A 63 8.20 15.46 -11.15
N ASN A 64 7.27 15.29 -12.06
CA ASN A 64 6.14 16.21 -12.25
C ASN A 64 4.86 15.48 -11.82
N TRP A 65 4.19 15.98 -10.79
CA TRP A 65 3.00 15.34 -10.21
C TRP A 65 1.72 15.66 -10.98
N ARG A 66 1.75 16.54 -12.00
CA ARG A 66 0.60 16.84 -12.88
C ARG A 66 -0.05 15.57 -13.43
N GLY A 67 0.75 14.59 -13.87
CA GLY A 67 0.24 13.31 -14.37
C GLY A 67 -0.50 12.45 -13.34
N MET A 68 -0.21 12.62 -12.03
CA MET A 68 -0.99 12.01 -10.96
C MET A 68 -2.32 12.76 -10.80
N SER A 69 -2.29 14.09 -10.74
CA SER A 69 -3.49 14.92 -10.62
C SER A 69 -4.46 14.73 -11.80
N GLU A 70 -3.95 14.72 -13.04
CA GLU A 70 -4.73 14.52 -14.28
C GLU A 70 -5.26 13.08 -14.44
N SER A 71 -4.63 12.09 -13.80
CA SER A 71 -5.11 10.69 -13.84
C SER A 71 -6.37 10.45 -12.99
N GLY A 72 -6.74 11.39 -12.12
CA GLY A 72 -7.82 11.20 -11.15
C GLY A 72 -7.52 10.16 -10.06
N GLY A 73 -6.29 9.65 -9.98
CA GLY A 73 -5.91 8.56 -9.07
C GLY A 73 -4.62 8.81 -8.31
N ARG A 74 -4.69 8.89 -6.98
CA ARG A 74 -3.50 9.03 -6.12
C ARG A 74 -3.16 7.72 -5.42
N ARG A 75 -1.95 7.19 -5.68
CA ARG A 75 -1.56 5.84 -5.25
C ARG A 75 -1.31 5.73 -3.74
N ILE A 76 -2.11 4.92 -3.06
CA ILE A 76 -1.81 4.39 -1.73
C ILE A 76 -0.90 3.17 -1.88
N LYS A 77 0.31 3.24 -1.32
CA LYS A 77 1.24 2.11 -1.25
C LYS A 77 1.94 2.09 0.11
N ARG A 78 1.39 1.33 1.06
CA ARG A 78 1.89 1.17 2.44
C ARG A 78 1.75 -0.31 2.83
N SER A 79 2.56 -0.78 3.79
CA SER A 79 2.52 -2.17 4.26
C SER A 79 2.19 -2.24 5.75
N ILE A 80 1.33 -3.17 6.13
CA ILE A 80 1.17 -3.59 7.54
C ILE A 80 2.13 -4.78 7.74
N TYR A 81 3.08 -4.64 8.64
CA TYR A 81 3.98 -5.72 9.00
C TYR A 81 3.29 -6.59 10.06
N LEU A 82 3.14 -7.89 9.78
CA LEU A 82 2.46 -8.84 10.67
C LEU A 82 3.49 -9.68 11.43
N ASP A 83 3.27 -9.93 12.72
CA ASP A 83 4.10 -10.89 13.44
C ASP A 83 3.84 -12.31 12.92
N MET A 84 4.89 -12.97 12.44
CA MET A 84 4.86 -14.36 11.98
C MET A 84 4.45 -15.35 13.07
N ASN A 85 4.64 -15.01 14.35
CA ASN A 85 4.19 -15.86 15.46
C ASN A 85 2.66 -15.94 15.58
N SER A 86 1.93 -14.95 15.04
CA SER A 86 0.46 -14.92 15.01
C SER A 86 -0.13 -15.71 13.82
N VAL A 87 0.69 -16.11 12.85
CA VAL A 87 0.21 -16.80 11.63
C VAL A 87 -0.09 -18.27 11.91
N HIS A 88 -1.35 -18.68 11.70
CA HIS A 88 -1.79 -20.06 11.92
C HIS A 88 -2.92 -20.49 10.96
N PHE A 89 -3.27 -21.78 10.99
CA PHE A 89 -4.46 -22.30 10.31
C PHE A 89 -5.71 -21.96 11.13
N LEU A 90 -6.77 -21.51 10.47
CA LEU A 90 -8.04 -21.22 11.13
C LEU A 90 -8.62 -22.48 11.79
N SER A 91 -9.08 -22.32 13.03
CA SER A 91 -9.99 -23.25 13.70
C SER A 91 -11.43 -23.16 13.13
N GLU A 92 -12.26 -24.15 13.47
CA GLU A 92 -13.68 -24.16 13.09
C GLU A 92 -14.45 -22.98 13.70
N ASP A 93 -14.14 -22.62 14.96
CA ASP A 93 -14.74 -21.49 15.66
C ASP A 93 -14.37 -20.14 15.01
N GLU A 94 -13.10 -19.95 14.64
CA GLU A 94 -12.69 -18.74 13.93
C GLU A 94 -13.29 -18.66 12.54
N PHE A 95 -13.36 -19.78 11.81
CA PHE A 95 -14.05 -19.83 10.52
C PHE A 95 -15.53 -19.45 10.67
N ALA A 96 -16.22 -19.99 11.68
CA ALA A 96 -17.62 -19.69 11.96
C ALA A 96 -17.87 -18.24 12.44
N ARG A 97 -16.88 -17.61 13.10
CA ARG A 97 -16.91 -16.19 13.47
C ARG A 97 -16.64 -15.29 12.25
N LEU A 98 -15.56 -15.53 11.52
CA LEU A 98 -15.16 -14.74 10.35
C LEU A 98 -16.16 -14.84 9.19
N SER A 99 -16.88 -15.96 9.06
CA SER A 99 -17.97 -16.12 8.06
C SER A 99 -19.19 -15.21 8.29
N ARG A 100 -19.24 -14.48 9.42
CA ARG A 100 -20.27 -13.47 9.73
C ARG A 100 -19.87 -12.06 9.29
N PHE A 101 -18.62 -11.85 8.88
CA PHE A 101 -18.17 -10.55 8.39
C PHE A 101 -18.69 -10.35 6.97
N GLU A 102 -19.32 -9.20 6.71
CA GLU A 102 -19.93 -8.83 5.43
C GLU A 102 -18.98 -9.07 4.24
N PHE A 103 -17.77 -8.52 4.30
CA PHE A 103 -16.74 -8.64 3.27
C PHE A 103 -16.12 -10.04 3.11
N LEU A 104 -16.48 -11.02 3.96
CA LEU A 104 -15.96 -12.39 3.91
C LEU A 104 -17.02 -13.46 3.63
N HIS A 105 -18.31 -13.15 3.80
CA HIS A 105 -19.37 -14.16 3.78
C HIS A 105 -19.37 -15.00 2.49
N GLU A 106 -19.41 -14.34 1.33
CA GLU A 106 -19.37 -15.02 0.03
C GLU A 106 -18.01 -15.70 -0.23
N TYR A 107 -16.91 -15.03 0.13
CA TYR A 107 -15.55 -15.53 -0.08
C TYR A 107 -15.30 -16.84 0.68
N LEU A 108 -15.64 -16.89 1.97
CA LEU A 108 -15.46 -18.06 2.82
C LEU A 108 -16.41 -19.19 2.40
N GLY A 109 -17.67 -18.88 2.06
CA GLY A 109 -18.60 -19.88 1.52
C GLY A 109 -18.15 -20.50 0.19
N ALA A 110 -17.52 -19.74 -0.69
CA ALA A 110 -16.89 -20.27 -1.91
C ALA A 110 -15.64 -21.09 -1.59
N LYS A 111 -14.76 -20.58 -0.71
CA LYS A 111 -13.51 -21.26 -0.32
C LYS A 111 -13.74 -22.58 0.40
N GLN A 112 -14.78 -22.71 1.21
CA GLN A 112 -15.12 -23.98 1.86
C GLN A 112 -15.36 -25.09 0.82
N LYS A 113 -16.15 -24.81 -0.22
CA LYS A 113 -16.43 -25.76 -1.32
C LYS A 113 -15.16 -26.14 -2.08
N ASP A 114 -14.27 -25.18 -2.36
CA ASP A 114 -12.96 -25.46 -2.97
C ASP A 114 -12.12 -26.42 -2.11
N LEU A 115 -12.16 -26.28 -0.78
CA LEU A 115 -11.40 -27.12 0.14
C LEU A 115 -11.99 -28.54 0.23
N GLU A 116 -13.31 -28.66 0.30
CA GLU A 116 -14.00 -29.96 0.28
C GLU A 116 -13.63 -30.76 -0.99
N ILE A 117 -13.69 -30.13 -2.17
CA ILE A 117 -13.30 -30.74 -3.45
C ILE A 117 -11.81 -31.13 -3.46
N ALA A 118 -10.92 -30.25 -2.99
CA ALA A 118 -9.48 -30.51 -2.95
C ALA A 118 -9.13 -31.68 -2.01
N ASN A 119 -9.73 -31.72 -0.82
CA ASN A 119 -9.42 -32.69 0.23
C ASN A 119 -10.08 -34.06 -0.02
N THR A 120 -11.16 -34.13 -0.81
CA THR A 120 -11.82 -35.40 -1.21
C THR A 120 -10.86 -36.39 -1.90
N ARG A 121 -9.77 -35.91 -2.51
CA ARG A 121 -8.80 -36.76 -3.23
C ARG A 121 -7.77 -37.45 -2.32
N GLN A 122 -7.79 -37.23 -1.01
CA GLN A 122 -6.67 -37.56 -0.13
C GLN A 122 -6.87 -38.86 0.68
N MET A 123 -6.78 -40.02 0.01
CA MET A 123 -6.66 -41.30 0.71
C MET A 123 -5.23 -41.49 1.24
N SER A 124 -5.06 -41.37 2.56
CA SER A 124 -3.81 -41.70 3.26
C SER A 124 -3.97 -42.97 4.10
N GLY A 125 -2.98 -43.87 4.04
CA GLY A 125 -3.03 -45.17 4.71
C GLY A 125 -3.04 -45.08 6.24
N LYS A 126 -3.34 -46.21 6.91
CA LYS A 126 -3.39 -46.32 8.37
C LYS A 126 -2.13 -45.72 9.02
N GLY A 127 -2.32 -44.68 9.84
CA GLY A 127 -1.25 -44.01 10.61
C GLY A 127 -0.74 -42.70 10.03
N ILE A 128 -1.09 -42.33 8.79
CA ILE A 128 -0.68 -41.05 8.18
C ILE A 128 -1.80 -40.03 8.35
N LYS A 129 -1.48 -38.87 8.97
CA LYS A 129 -2.39 -37.71 8.92
C LYS A 129 -2.34 -37.11 7.52
N PRO A 130 -3.46 -37.02 6.78
CA PRO A 130 -3.48 -36.34 5.48
C PRO A 130 -3.17 -34.85 5.67
N ASP A 131 -2.28 -34.31 4.84
CA ASP A 131 -1.99 -32.87 4.80
C ASP A 131 -3.10 -32.15 4.04
N SER A 132 -4.22 -31.93 4.73
CA SER A 132 -5.41 -31.32 4.16
C SER A 132 -5.22 -29.81 3.96
N ARG A 133 -5.66 -29.33 2.81
CA ARG A 133 -5.66 -27.91 2.48
C ARG A 133 -6.64 -27.21 3.43
N ARG A 134 -6.14 -26.20 4.14
CA ARG A 134 -6.84 -25.41 5.16
C ARG A 134 -6.67 -23.92 4.91
N LEU A 135 -7.58 -23.10 5.42
CA LEU A 135 -7.41 -21.65 5.43
C LEU A 135 -6.43 -21.24 6.53
N THR A 136 -5.70 -20.15 6.28
CA THR A 136 -4.86 -19.49 7.29
C THR A 136 -5.45 -18.14 7.63
N ASN A 137 -5.25 -17.69 8.87
CA ASN A 137 -5.76 -16.39 9.30
C ASN A 137 -5.23 -15.24 8.43
N VAL A 138 -3.93 -15.24 8.12
CA VAL A 138 -3.31 -14.26 7.21
C VAL A 138 -3.87 -14.32 5.78
N GLY A 139 -4.23 -15.51 5.29
CA GLY A 139 -4.85 -15.68 3.97
C GLY A 139 -6.25 -15.08 3.93
N THR A 140 -7.01 -15.28 5.01
CA THR A 140 -8.37 -14.76 5.18
C THR A 140 -8.38 -13.25 5.44
N PHE A 141 -7.45 -12.72 6.25
CA PHE A 141 -7.29 -11.27 6.44
C PHE A 141 -6.93 -10.56 5.13
N ARG A 142 -5.99 -11.11 4.35
CA ARG A 142 -5.67 -10.57 3.01
C ARG A 142 -6.90 -10.51 2.10
N ALA A 143 -7.77 -11.52 2.13
CA ALA A 143 -9.02 -11.51 1.38
C ALA A 143 -10.00 -10.45 1.91
N TYR A 144 -10.16 -10.34 3.24
CA TYR A 144 -10.96 -9.31 3.89
C TYR A 144 -10.53 -7.90 3.45
N VAL A 145 -9.23 -7.57 3.54
CA VAL A 145 -8.70 -6.26 3.12
C VAL A 145 -8.99 -6.00 1.64
N TRP A 146 -8.86 -7.02 0.77
CA TRP A 146 -9.16 -6.87 -0.65
C TRP A 146 -10.64 -6.55 -0.89
N HIS A 147 -11.56 -7.29 -0.25
CA HIS A 147 -13.01 -7.07 -0.38
C HIS A 147 -13.45 -5.73 0.22
N TYR A 148 -12.90 -5.34 1.38
CA TYR A 148 -13.10 -4.03 1.99
C TYR A 148 -12.71 -2.90 1.05
N LEU A 149 -11.49 -2.93 0.47
CA LEU A 149 -11.03 -1.91 -0.48
C LEU A 149 -11.83 -1.94 -1.81
N ARG A 150 -12.28 -3.11 -2.25
CA ARG A 150 -13.12 -3.27 -3.45
C ARG A 150 -14.52 -2.68 -3.26
N GLY A 151 -15.06 -2.71 -2.04
CA GLY A 151 -16.31 -2.04 -1.67
C GLY A 151 -16.15 -0.56 -1.29
N HIS A 152 -14.92 -0.05 -1.13
CA HIS A 152 -14.70 1.27 -0.56
C HIS A 152 -14.99 2.40 -1.58
N PRO A 153 -15.87 3.38 -1.26
CA PRO A 153 -16.33 4.39 -2.22
C PRO A 153 -15.27 5.43 -2.62
N LYS A 154 -14.23 5.61 -1.79
CA LYS A 154 -13.09 6.51 -2.09
C LYS A 154 -11.89 5.80 -2.75
N ILE A 155 -12.03 4.53 -3.13
CA ILE A 155 -10.99 3.77 -3.86
C ILE A 155 -11.34 3.73 -5.35
N HIS A 156 -10.34 4.00 -6.20
CA HIS A 156 -10.50 4.05 -7.65
C HIS A 156 -10.60 2.64 -8.25
N GLN A 157 -11.84 2.17 -8.46
CA GLN A 157 -12.13 0.76 -8.77
C GLN A 157 -11.66 0.28 -10.17
N GLU A 158 -11.32 1.18 -11.09
CA GLU A 158 -10.75 0.83 -12.39
C GLU A 158 -9.21 0.78 -12.41
N MET A 159 -8.55 1.24 -11.35
CA MET A 159 -7.09 1.19 -11.22
C MET A 159 -6.63 -0.07 -10.47
N THR A 160 -5.33 -0.34 -10.49
CA THR A 160 -4.75 -1.54 -9.88
C THR A 160 -4.99 -1.59 -8.38
N LEU A 161 -5.71 -2.63 -7.93
CA LEU A 161 -5.96 -2.95 -6.52
C LEU A 161 -5.35 -4.32 -6.19
N LEU A 162 -4.30 -4.33 -5.39
CA LEU A 162 -3.62 -5.54 -4.89
C LEU A 162 -3.50 -5.46 -3.37
N VAL A 163 -3.78 -6.58 -2.71
CA VAL A 163 -3.37 -6.82 -1.32
C VAL A 163 -2.52 -8.08 -1.35
N ARG A 164 -1.22 -7.96 -1.05
CA ARG A 164 -0.26 -9.05 -1.24
C ARG A 164 0.75 -9.14 -0.12
N GLN A 165 1.25 -10.35 0.10
CA GLN A 165 2.42 -10.55 0.96
C GLN A 165 3.67 -10.22 0.15
N LEU A 166 4.57 -9.44 0.75
CA LEU A 166 5.95 -9.31 0.27
C LEU A 166 6.82 -10.41 0.87
N GLN A 167 8.10 -10.45 0.50
CA GLN A 167 9.03 -11.43 1.05
C GLN A 167 9.14 -11.27 2.58
N PRO A 168 8.99 -12.36 3.36
CA PRO A 168 9.40 -12.45 4.76
C PRO A 168 10.72 -11.73 5.07
N GLY A 169 10.69 -10.83 6.06
CA GLY A 169 11.87 -10.12 6.54
C GLY A 169 12.11 -10.33 8.04
N THR A 170 13.11 -9.65 8.59
CA THR A 170 13.35 -9.59 10.05
C THR A 170 12.21 -8.89 10.80
N GLN A 171 11.49 -8.00 10.12
CA GLN A 171 10.32 -7.26 10.62
C GLN A 171 9.00 -8.02 10.40
N GLY A 172 9.03 -9.36 10.41
CA GLY A 172 7.85 -10.19 10.16
C GLY A 172 7.41 -10.21 8.69
N LEU A 173 6.10 -10.33 8.47
CA LEU A 173 5.49 -10.58 7.17
C LEU A 173 4.80 -9.30 6.65
N PRO A 174 5.36 -8.59 5.65
CA PRO A 174 4.73 -7.37 5.15
C PRO A 174 3.52 -7.71 4.27
N LEU A 175 2.34 -7.25 4.68
CA LEU A 175 1.14 -7.20 3.86
C LEU A 175 1.07 -5.83 3.18
N GLU A 176 1.46 -5.77 1.91
CA GLU A 176 1.40 -4.55 1.10
C GLU A 176 -0.04 -4.31 0.61
N ILE A 177 -0.57 -3.14 0.95
CA ILE A 177 -1.78 -2.57 0.36
C ILE A 177 -1.32 -1.67 -0.79
N TYR A 178 -1.74 -2.01 -2.00
CA TYR A 178 -1.50 -1.23 -3.21
C TYR A 178 -2.85 -0.93 -3.86
N CYS A 179 -3.27 0.33 -3.80
CA CYS A 179 -4.50 0.80 -4.45
C CYS A 179 -4.36 2.28 -4.83
N PHE A 180 -5.41 2.86 -5.38
CA PHE A 180 -5.48 4.28 -5.69
C PHE A 180 -6.72 4.88 -5.01
N SER A 181 -6.55 6.03 -4.38
CA SER A 181 -7.66 6.94 -4.06
C SER A 181 -8.26 7.47 -5.37
N ASN A 182 -9.58 7.68 -5.41
CA ASN A 182 -10.24 8.42 -6.50
C ASN A 182 -10.28 9.94 -6.26
N ASP A 183 -9.62 10.41 -5.21
CA ASP A 183 -9.35 11.82 -4.94
C ASP A 183 -7.83 12.07 -4.94
N THR A 184 -7.41 13.14 -5.60
CA THR A 184 -6.01 13.58 -5.74
C THR A 184 -5.64 14.71 -4.77
N ASP A 185 -6.63 15.37 -4.15
CA ASP A 185 -6.41 16.34 -3.08
C ASP A 185 -5.61 15.72 -1.93
N TRP A 186 -4.65 16.49 -1.40
CA TRP A 186 -3.70 15.97 -0.43
C TRP A 186 -4.35 15.72 0.93
N ALA A 187 -5.19 16.62 1.43
CA ALA A 187 -5.83 16.45 2.73
C ALA A 187 -6.80 15.26 2.72
N ASN A 188 -7.60 15.13 1.66
CA ASN A 188 -8.54 14.01 1.50
C ASN A 188 -7.80 12.67 1.32
N TYR A 189 -6.69 12.66 0.57
CA TYR A 189 -5.85 11.47 0.39
C TYR A 189 -5.21 10.98 1.69
N GLU A 190 -4.62 11.87 2.51
CA GLU A 190 -4.03 11.45 3.79
C GLU A 190 -5.11 11.02 4.79
N GLY A 191 -6.25 11.72 4.85
CA GLY A 191 -7.39 11.32 5.68
C GLY A 191 -7.91 9.93 5.33
N LEU A 192 -8.17 9.67 4.04
CA LEU A 192 -8.53 8.33 3.54
C LEU A 192 -7.47 7.27 3.90
N THR A 193 -6.19 7.61 3.77
CA THR A 193 -5.12 6.66 4.06
C THR A 193 -4.99 6.38 5.55
N ALA A 194 -5.27 7.35 6.42
CA ALA A 194 -5.39 7.15 7.87
C ALA A 194 -6.58 6.26 8.20
N ASP A 195 -7.80 6.62 7.76
CA ASP A 195 -9.04 5.86 8.01
C ASP A 195 -8.90 4.38 7.64
N ILE A 196 -8.31 4.08 6.47
CA ILE A 196 -8.06 2.71 6.01
C ILE A 196 -7.10 1.98 6.96
N PHE A 197 -5.97 2.60 7.34
CA PHE A 197 -4.97 1.91 8.14
C PHE A 197 -5.38 1.77 9.61
N ASP A 198 -6.08 2.76 10.18
CA ASP A 198 -6.67 2.66 11.52
C ASP A 198 -7.67 1.50 11.60
N HIS A 199 -8.56 1.39 10.60
CA HIS A 199 -9.52 0.29 10.49
C HIS A 199 -8.81 -1.07 10.33
N LEU A 200 -7.84 -1.17 9.43
CA LEU A 200 -7.15 -2.43 9.14
C LEU A 200 -6.27 -2.91 10.31
N ILE A 201 -5.56 -2.00 10.99
CA ILE A 201 -4.76 -2.32 12.17
C ILE A 201 -5.67 -2.74 13.33
N SER A 202 -6.75 -2.00 13.58
CA SER A 202 -7.73 -2.33 14.63
C SER A 202 -8.47 -3.65 14.36
N SER A 203 -8.56 -4.06 13.09
CA SER A 203 -9.15 -5.34 12.70
C SER A 203 -8.24 -6.55 12.94
N LEU A 204 -6.91 -6.38 13.11
CA LEU A 204 -5.98 -7.51 13.20
C LEU A 204 -6.33 -8.56 14.29
N PRO A 205 -6.73 -8.16 15.53
CA PRO A 205 -7.09 -9.13 16.58
C PRO A 205 -8.32 -9.98 16.22
N GLU A 206 -9.25 -9.47 15.41
CA GLU A 206 -10.38 -10.26 14.90
C GLU A 206 -9.93 -11.41 13.99
N PHE A 207 -8.70 -11.40 13.49
CA PHE A 207 -8.11 -12.51 12.73
C PHE A 207 -7.07 -13.29 13.56
N GLY A 208 -6.94 -13.03 14.86
CA GLY A 208 -5.85 -13.58 15.66
C GLY A 208 -4.48 -13.25 15.07
N LEU A 209 -4.36 -12.06 14.47
CA LEU A 209 -3.13 -11.52 13.91
C LEU A 209 -2.66 -10.35 14.76
N ASP A 210 -1.35 -10.20 14.85
CA ASP A 210 -0.71 -9.09 15.54
C ASP A 210 0.14 -8.26 14.57
N ALA A 211 0.18 -6.95 14.78
CA ALA A 211 1.13 -6.08 14.08
C ALA A 211 2.53 -6.31 14.65
N PHE A 212 3.53 -6.44 13.77
CA PHE A 212 4.93 -6.54 14.17
C PHE A 212 5.37 -5.23 14.84
N GLN A 213 6.00 -5.37 16.00
CA GLN A 213 6.74 -4.32 16.70
C GLN A 213 8.12 -4.89 17.04
N GLU A 214 9.15 -4.05 17.13
CA GLU A 214 10.48 -4.51 17.57
C GLU A 214 10.44 -4.80 19.09
N PRO A 215 11.05 -5.90 19.60
CA PRO A 215 12.25 -6.57 19.07
C PRO A 215 12.19 -8.13 19.01
N ALA A 216 11.84 -8.68 17.84
CA ALA A 216 11.85 -10.12 17.55
C ALA A 216 13.28 -10.76 17.57
N GLY A 217 13.48 -12.08 17.59
CA GLY A 217 12.57 -13.22 17.36
C GLY A 217 11.74 -13.65 18.58
N ARG A 218 10.42 -13.46 18.48
CA ARG A 218 9.44 -13.65 19.58
C ARG A 218 9.95 -13.03 20.88
N ASP A 219 10.25 -11.74 20.81
CA ASP A 219 10.75 -10.90 21.92
C ASP A 219 12.01 -11.49 22.57
N LEU A 220 12.90 -11.99 21.70
CA LEU A 220 14.03 -12.88 21.96
C LEU A 220 13.77 -13.89 23.09
N LYS A 221 12.65 -14.58 22.88
CA LYS A 221 11.97 -15.62 23.66
C LYS A 221 11.55 -15.26 25.07
N ILE A 222 11.79 -14.04 25.56
CA ILE A 222 11.41 -13.62 26.91
C ILE A 222 11.16 -12.09 27.03
N LEU A 223 12.13 -11.16 27.12
CA LEU A 223 13.57 -11.15 26.80
C LEU A 223 14.52 -11.50 28.00
N ARG A 224 15.42 -12.47 27.75
CA ARG A 224 16.44 -13.19 28.55
C ARG A 224 16.40 -13.56 30.06
N ALA A 225 15.31 -13.44 30.81
CA ALA A 225 14.97 -14.46 31.82
C ALA A 225 13.45 -14.76 31.96
N SER A 226 12.54 -13.97 32.55
CA SER A 226 12.71 -12.83 33.46
C SER A 226 13.58 -11.70 32.85
N SER A 227 14.32 -10.94 33.65
CA SER A 227 15.71 -10.51 33.38
C SER A 227 16.24 -9.89 34.67
#